data_AF-A0A961T186-F1
#
_entry.id   AF-A0A961T186-F1
#
_cell.length_a   1.000
_cell.length_b   1.000
_cell.length_c   1.000
_cell.angle_alpha   90.00
_cell.angle_beta   90.00
_cell.angle_gamma   90.00
#
_symmetry.space_group_name_H-M   'P 1'
#
loop_
_entity.id
_entity.type
_entity.pdbx_description
1 polymer ?
#
loop_
_entity_poly.entity_id
_entity_poly.type
_entity_poly.pdbx_seq_one_letter_code
_entity_poly.pdbx_strand_id
1 'polypeptide(L)' 'MGVADEMAMQIRLLNIPLGWPGSGMIRYGAAMYLHSRGQMDDALLEAYRICCKLDGDDPIEVMQLRRQRNLRP' A
#
# COMPACT_ATOMS: atom_id res chain seq x y z
N MET A 1 -11.15 12.56 -18.10
CA MET A 1 -10.09 12.10 -17.18
C MET A 1 -9.47 10.86 -17.82
N GLY A 2 -8.20 10.92 -18.20
CA GLY A 2 -7.50 9.82 -18.88
C GLY A 2 -6.94 8.79 -17.90
N VAL A 3 -6.49 7.63 -18.39
CA VAL A 3 -5.86 6.58 -17.56
C VAL A 3 -4.61 7.09 -16.83
N ALA A 4 -3.86 8.02 -17.44
CA ALA A 4 -2.71 8.66 -16.81
C ALA A 4 -3.09 9.55 -15.61
N ASP A 5 -4.22 10.26 -15.71
CA ASP A 5 -4.73 11.10 -14.60
C ASP A 5 -5.14 10.21 -13.42
N GLU A 6 -5.77 9.08 -13.71
CA GLU A 6 -6.17 8.10 -12.69
C GLU A 6 -4.93 7.50 -12.01
N MET A 7 -3.93 7.07 -12.77
CA MET A 7 -2.67 6.55 -12.22
C MET A 7 -2.00 7.56 -11.27
N ALA A 8 -1.92 8.83 -11.67
CA ALA A 8 -1.35 9.89 -10.84
C ALA A 8 -2.16 10.12 -9.56
N MET A 9 -3.49 10.02 -9.63
CA MET A 9 -4.35 10.11 -8.46
C MET A 9 -4.10 8.95 -7.48
N GLN A 10 -3.98 7.72 -7.98
CA GLN A 10 -3.73 6.55 -7.14
C GLN A 10 -2.35 6.62 -6.46
N ILE A 11 -1.33 7.13 -7.17
CA ILE A 11 -0.02 7.40 -6.57
C ILE A 11 -0.12 8.44 -5.43
N ARG A 12 -0.95 9.48 -5.58
CA ARG A 12 -1.18 10.45 -4.49
C ARG A 12 -1.88 9.82 -3.30
N LEU A 13 -2.86 8.95 -3.53
CA LEU A 13 -3.59 8.26 -2.48
C LEU A 13 -2.69 7.32 -1.65
N LEU A 14 -1.67 6.70 -2.27
CA LEU A 14 -0.65 5.94 -1.52
C LEU A 14 0.12 6.77 -0.49
N ASN A 15 0.26 8.08 -0.74
CA ASN A 15 1.06 9.01 0.06
C ASN A 15 0.23 9.82 1.07
N ILE A 16 -1.02 9.42 1.33
CA ILE A 16 -1.80 10.00 2.43
C ILE A 16 -1.03 9.78 3.74
N PRO A 17 -0.93 10.80 4.61
CA PRO A 17 -0.18 10.70 5.86
C PRO A 17 -0.62 9.53 6.74
N LEU A 18 0.35 8.93 7.43
CA LEU A 18 0.09 7.93 8.46
C LEU A 18 -0.74 8.52 9.61
N GLY A 19 -1.58 7.68 10.21
CA GLY A 19 -2.38 8.03 11.38
C GLY A 19 -3.62 8.88 11.07
N TRP A 20 -3.84 9.28 9.82
CA TRP A 20 -5.11 9.89 9.42
C TRP A 20 -6.23 8.85 9.47
N PRO A 21 -7.36 9.10 10.13
CA PRO A 21 -8.45 8.14 10.24
C PRO A 21 -8.92 7.64 8.87
N GLY A 22 -8.89 6.32 8.66
CA GLY A 22 -9.26 5.66 7.41
C GLY A 22 -8.20 5.71 6.29
N SER A 23 -7.04 6.31 6.54
CA SER A 23 -5.94 6.38 5.56
C SER A 23 -5.43 5.01 5.13
N GLY A 24 -5.45 4.01 6.02
CA GLY A 24 -5.07 2.63 5.70
C GLY A 24 -5.93 2.04 4.60
N MET A 25 -7.26 2.20 4.69
CA MET A 25 -8.19 1.73 3.65
C MET A 25 -7.99 2.44 2.32
N ILE A 26 -7.78 3.76 2.33
CA ILE A 26 -7.58 4.54 1.11
C ILE A 26 -6.27 4.12 0.42
N ARG A 27 -5.18 4.02 1.19
CA ARG A 27 -3.89 3.54 0.69
C ARG A 27 -3.99 2.12 0.14
N TYR A 28 -4.72 1.24 0.81
CA TYR A 28 -4.94 -0.13 0.32
C TYR A 28 -5.74 -0.17 -0.99
N GLY A 29 -6.80 0.64 -1.14
CA GLY A 29 -7.55 0.73 -2.39
C GLY A 29 -6.67 1.19 -3.56
N ALA A 30 -5.81 2.18 -3.33
CA ALA A 30 -4.84 2.64 -4.32
C ALA A 30 -3.79 1.57 -4.65
N ALA A 31 -3.31 0.84 -3.66
CA ALA A 31 -2.40 -0.29 -3.85
C ALA A 31 -3.03 -1.39 -4.71
N MET A 32 -4.31 -1.74 -4.49
CA MET A 32 -5.04 -2.70 -5.32
C MET A 32 -5.12 -2.24 -6.78
N TYR A 33 -5.42 -0.96 -7.03
CA TYR A 33 -5.44 -0.41 -8.37
C TYR A 33 -4.10 -0.59 -9.08
N LEU A 34 -3.00 -0.21 -8.41
CA LEU A 34 -1.64 -0.28 -8.97
C LEU A 34 -1.19 -1.72 -9.21
N HIS A 35 -1.50 -2.63 -8.27
CA HIS A 35 -1.23 -4.05 -8.40
C HIS A 35 -1.95 -4.68 -9.60
N SER A 36 -3.24 -4.37 -9.79
CA SER A 36 -4.01 -4.87 -10.94
C SER A 36 -3.44 -4.47 -12.31
N ARG A 37 -2.56 -3.45 -12.32
CA ARG A 37 -1.87 -2.90 -13.50
C ARG A 37 -0.40 -3.33 -13.59
N GLY A 38 0.05 -4.24 -12.73
CA GLY A 38 1.43 -4.71 -12.65
C GLY A 38 2.44 -3.67 -12.16
N GLN A 39 1.97 -2.60 -11.49
CA GLN A 39 2.83 -1.51 -10.97
C GLN A 39 3.27 -1.73 -9.52
N MET A 40 2.81 -2.81 -8.87
CA MET A 40 3.10 -3.14 -7.48
C MET A 40 3.21 -4.66 -7.33
N ASP A 41 4.17 -5.12 -6.53
CA ASP A 41 4.36 -6.55 -6.25
C ASP A 41 3.43 -7.07 -5.15
N ASP A 42 3.27 -8.41 -5.09
CA ASP A 42 2.38 -9.07 -4.12
C ASP A 42 2.79 -8.82 -2.66
N ALA A 43 4.09 -8.69 -2.39
CA ALA A 43 4.61 -8.51 -1.04
C ALA A 43 4.27 -7.12 -0.50
N LEU A 44 4.36 -6.10 -1.35
CA LEU A 44 4.00 -4.73 -1.04
C LEU A 44 2.47 -4.59 -0.93
N LEU A 45 1.70 -5.21 -1.83
CA LEU A 45 0.23 -5.24 -1.72
C LEU A 45 -0.23 -5.86 -0.39
N GLU A 46 0.36 -6.99 0.01
CA GLU A 46 0.03 -7.66 1.27
C GLU A 46 0.35 -6.77 2.48
N ALA A 47 1.42 -5.98 2.42
CA ALA A 47 1.73 -5.02 3.47
C ALA A 47 0.67 -3.90 3.56
N TYR A 48 0.23 -3.33 2.43
CA TYR A 48 -0.90 -2.40 2.41
C TYR A 48 -2.18 -3.04 2.94
N ARG A 49 -2.44 -4.32 2.64
CA ARG A 49 -3.62 -5.06 3.15
C ARG A 49 -3.60 -5.18 4.68
N ILE A 50 -2.43 -5.39 5.28
CA ILE A 50 -2.26 -5.45 6.73
C ILE A 50 -2.48 -4.06 7.35
N CYS A 51 -1.87 -3.02 6.78
CA CYS A 51 -2.03 -1.64 7.23
C CYS A 51 -3.45 -1.08 7.00
N CYS A 52 -4.29 -1.77 6.23
CA CYS A 52 -5.66 -1.35 5.91
C CYS A 52 -6.52 -1.00 7.14
N LYS A 53 -6.29 -1.70 8.27
CA LYS A 53 -6.96 -1.44 9.56
C LYS A 53 -6.06 -0.76 10.60
N LEU A 54 -4.84 -0.40 10.21
CA LEU A 54 -3.80 0.17 11.08
C LEU A 54 -3.30 1.46 10.43
N ASP A 55 -4.11 2.52 10.55
CA ASP A 55 -3.85 3.79 9.85
C ASP A 55 -2.45 4.37 10.11
N GLY A 56 -1.87 4.09 11.29
CA GLY A 56 -0.55 4.55 11.71
C GLY A 56 0.63 3.74 11.18
N ASP A 57 0.41 2.54 10.64
CA ASP A 57 1.50 1.65 10.24
C ASP A 57 2.01 1.99 8.82
N ASP A 58 3.33 1.89 8.65
CA ASP A 58 4.00 2.03 7.36
C ASP A 58 4.07 0.67 6.62
N PRO A 59 3.41 0.54 5.45
CA PRO A 59 3.48 -0.66 4.61
C PRO A 59 4.91 -1.06 4.23
N ILE A 60 5.83 -0.11 4.07
CA ILE A 60 7.22 -0.41 3.73
C ILE A 60 7.91 -1.12 4.90
N GLU A 61 7.73 -0.63 6.13
CA GLU A 61 8.25 -1.27 7.34
C GLU A 61 7.62 -2.65 7.53
N VAL A 62 6.31 -2.78 7.37
CA VAL A 62 5.59 -4.06 7.47
C VAL A 62 6.12 -5.07 6.45
N MET A 63 6.32 -4.66 5.19
CA MET A 63 6.88 -5.51 4.14
C MET A 63 8.29 -5.99 4.52
N GLN A 64 9.16 -5.07 4.97
CA GLN A 64 10.54 -5.39 5.35
C GLN A 64 10.58 -6.36 6.54
N LEU A 65 9.78 -6.12 7.57
CA LEU A 65 9.65 -7.01 8.74
C LEU A 65 9.20 -8.41 8.32
N ARG A 66 8.23 -8.53 7.41
CA ARG A 66 7.78 -9.83 6.89
C ARG A 66 8.86 -10.53 6.07
N ARG A 67 9.56 -9.82 5.19
CA ARG A 67 10.68 -10.39 4.43
C ARG A 67 11.76 -10.92 5.38
N GLN A 68 12.11 -10.17 6.42
CA GLN A 68 13.08 -10.60 7.42
C GLN A 68 12.61 -11.84 8.20
N ARG A 69 11.33 -11.92 8.58
CA ARG A 69 10.77 -13.10 9.26
C ARG A 69 10.81 -14.35 8.39
N ASN A 70 10.60 -14.21 7.08
CA ASN A 70 10.64 -15.34 6.14
C ASN A 70 12.07 -15.80 5.80
N LEU A 71 13.09 -15.01 6.17
CA LEU A 71 14.51 -15.32 5.97
C LEU A 71 15.17 -15.95 7.20
N ARG A 72 14.48 -16.02 8.35
CA ARG A 72 14.99 -16.70 9.53
C ARG A 72 14.72 -18.21 9.42
N PRO A 73 15.74 -19.07 9.58
CA PRO A 73 15.60 -20.53 9.49
C PRO A 73 14.76 -21.10 10.63
#